data_AF-A0A978U449-F1
#
_entry.id   AF-A0A978U449-F1
#
_cell.length_a   1.000
_cell.length_b   1.000
_cell.length_c   1.000
_cell.angle_alpha   90.00
_cell.angle_beta   90.00
_cell.angle_gamma   90.00
#
_symmetry.space_group_name_H-M   'P 1'
#
loop_
_entity.id
_entity.type
_entity.pdbx_description
1 polymer ?
#
loop_
_entity_poly.entity_id
_entity_poly.type
_entity_poly.pdbx_seq_one_letter_code
_entity_poly.pdbx_strand_id
1 'polypeptide(L)'
;MITQADWQTLRQLLTALRVQVAAELPPQLQPAALQQVHSLGQAITAQKPDISAIVNVRRWFSQNLPKLTGAVTSVIIHPVVGKIVEAAGAMLATDFRRWFERS
;
A
#
# COMPACT_ATOMS: atom_id res chain seq x y z
N MET A 1 -11.68 16.01 -1.86
CA MET A 1 -10.54 16.49 -2.67
C MET A 1 -9.24 16.04 -2.01
N ILE A 2 -8.23 15.68 -2.80
CA ILE A 2 -6.91 15.29 -2.26
C ILE A 2 -5.99 16.51 -2.20
N THR A 3 -5.35 16.70 -1.07
CA THR A 3 -4.46 17.84 -0.83
C THR A 3 -2.99 17.47 -1.03
N GLN A 4 -2.12 18.49 -1.15
CA GLN A 4 -0.68 18.26 -1.13
C GLN A 4 -0.20 17.57 0.15
N ALA A 5 -0.84 17.86 1.29
CA ALA A 5 -0.54 17.23 2.57
C ALA A 5 -0.87 15.73 2.54
N ASP A 6 -2.00 15.33 1.96
CA ASP A 6 -2.35 13.91 1.79
C ASP A 6 -1.28 13.17 0.95
N TRP A 7 -0.82 13.78 -0.15
CA TRP A 7 0.26 13.20 -0.95
C TRP A 7 1.60 13.11 -0.21
N GLN A 8 1.91 14.09 0.66
CA GLN A 8 3.09 14.01 1.52
C GLN A 8 2.97 12.87 2.52
N THR A 9 1.82 12.72 3.17
CA THR A 9 1.56 11.63 4.11
C THR A 9 1.73 10.28 3.42
N LEU A 10 1.18 10.07 2.22
CA LEU A 10 1.37 8.83 1.47
C LEU A 10 2.86 8.56 1.18
N ARG A 11 3.61 9.58 0.74
CA ARG A 11 5.05 9.45 0.48
C ARG A 11 5.84 9.06 1.73
N GLN A 12 5.49 9.64 2.87
CA GLN A 12 6.12 9.33 4.16
C GLN A 12 5.84 7.89 4.58
N LEU A 13 4.60 7.42 4.44
CA LEU A 13 4.22 6.03 4.74
C LEU A 13 4.99 5.03 3.86
N LEU A 14 5.06 5.28 2.55
CA LEU A 14 5.81 4.42 1.62
C LEU A 14 7.31 4.44 1.91
N THR A 15 7.87 5.61 2.25
CA THR A 15 9.28 5.73 2.63
C THR A 15 9.58 4.95 3.91
N ALA A 16 8.75 5.10 4.93
CA ALA A 16 8.89 4.38 6.19
C ALA A 16 8.82 2.86 5.97
N LEU A 17 7.87 2.39 5.14
CA LEU A 17 7.75 0.97 4.79
C LEU A 17 9.01 0.47 4.07
N ARG A 18 9.58 1.23 3.13
CA ARG A 18 10.85 0.84 2.46
C ARG A 18 12.01 0.72 3.44
N VAL A 19 12.13 1.66 4.39
CA VAL A 19 13.16 1.62 5.44
C VAL A 19 12.99 0.38 6.31
N GLN A 20 11.76 0.08 6.75
CA GLN A 20 11.48 -1.11 7.56
C GLN A 20 11.81 -2.41 6.80
N VAL A 21 11.38 -2.51 5.53
CA VAL A 21 11.70 -3.67 4.67
C VAL A 21 13.21 -3.87 4.53
N ALA A 22 13.97 -2.79 4.33
CA ALA A 22 15.43 -2.87 4.22
C ALA A 22 16.10 -3.27 5.54
N ALA A 23 15.54 -2.86 6.68
CA ALA A 23 16.08 -3.18 8.00
C ALA A 23 15.80 -4.63 8.44
N GLU A 24 14.65 -5.19 8.06
CA GLU A 24 14.22 -6.53 8.50
C GLU A 24 14.68 -7.69 7.60
N LEU A 25 15.19 -7.40 6.40
CA LEU A 25 15.54 -8.42 5.42
C LEU A 25 17.03 -8.49 5.12
N PRO A 26 17.58 -9.70 4.89
CA PRO A 26 18.91 -9.84 4.35
C PRO A 26 18.99 -9.22 2.93
N PRO A 27 20.16 -8.71 2.50
CA PRO A 27 20.32 -7.99 1.23
C PRO A 27 19.84 -8.75 -0.01
N GLN A 28 19.89 -10.09 0.00
CA GLN A 28 19.45 -10.91 -1.13
C GLN A 28 17.92 -10.88 -1.35
N LEU A 29 17.13 -10.67 -0.27
CA LEU A 29 15.67 -10.66 -0.34
C LEU A 29 15.09 -9.25 -0.50
N GLN A 30 15.89 -8.21 -0.21
CA GLN A 30 15.46 -6.81 -0.27
C GLN A 30 14.96 -6.38 -1.66
N PRO A 31 15.61 -6.72 -2.81
CA PRO A 31 15.18 -6.20 -4.11
C PRO A 31 13.73 -6.57 -4.45
N ALA A 32 13.33 -7.82 -4.21
CA ALA A 32 11.97 -8.27 -4.48
C ALA A 32 10.94 -7.57 -3.57
N ALA A 33 11.24 -7.44 -2.28
CA ALA A 33 10.36 -6.78 -1.33
C ALA A 33 10.23 -5.26 -1.62
N LEU A 34 11.34 -4.59 -1.92
CA LEU A 34 11.35 -3.17 -2.28
C LEU A 34 10.61 -2.92 -3.59
N GLN A 35 10.70 -3.84 -4.55
CA GLN A 35 9.90 -3.77 -5.78
C GLN A 35 8.40 -3.84 -5.49
N GLN A 36 7.97 -4.70 -4.55
CA GLN A 36 6.57 -4.78 -4.16
C GLN A 36 6.09 -3.51 -3.45
N VAL A 37 6.91 -2.89 -2.60
CA VAL A 37 6.58 -1.58 -2.02
C VAL A 37 6.48 -0.49 -3.09
N HIS A 38 7.35 -0.52 -4.10
CA HIS A 38 7.26 0.40 -5.23
C HIS A 38 5.98 0.20 -6.04
N SER A 39 5.62 -1.06 -6.36
CA SER A 39 4.37 -1.41 -7.03
C SER A 39 3.14 -0.99 -6.24
N LEU A 40 3.17 -1.12 -4.90
CA LEU A 40 2.10 -0.61 -4.03
C LEU A 40 1.92 0.90 -4.20
N GLY A 41 3.02 1.66 -4.18
CA GLY A 41 3.00 3.10 -4.41
C GLY A 41 2.35 3.46 -5.75
N GLN A 42 2.79 2.81 -6.84
CA GLN A 42 2.21 3.04 -8.16
C GLN A 42 0.71 2.71 -8.22
N ALA A 43 0.30 1.58 -7.64
CA ALA A 43 -1.09 1.16 -7.64
C ALA A 43 -2.02 2.13 -6.89
N ILE A 44 -1.53 2.72 -5.79
CA ILE A 44 -2.28 3.74 -5.02
C ILE A 44 -2.34 5.08 -5.78
N THR A 45 -1.24 5.50 -6.41
CA THR A 45 -1.14 6.83 -7.06
C THR A 45 -1.60 6.86 -8.51
N ALA A 46 -1.99 5.72 -9.09
CA ALA A 46 -2.55 5.68 -10.42
C ALA A 46 -3.77 6.62 -10.54
N GLN A 47 -4.01 7.16 -11.74
CA GLN A 47 -5.17 8.02 -12.00
C GLN A 47 -6.48 7.39 -11.51
N LYS A 48 -6.57 6.07 -11.64
CA LYS A 48 -7.55 5.22 -11.00
C LYS A 48 -6.80 4.18 -10.14
N PRO A 49 -6.90 4.22 -8.80
CA PRO A 49 -6.22 3.26 -7.95
C PRO A 49 -6.54 1.81 -8.34
N ASP A 50 -5.50 0.99 -8.48
CA ASP A 50 -5.62 -0.41 -8.87
C ASP A 50 -5.76 -1.28 -7.61
N ILE A 51 -7.02 -1.53 -7.22
CA ILE A 51 -7.35 -2.31 -6.04
C ILE A 51 -6.82 -3.75 -6.14
N SER A 52 -6.84 -4.34 -7.34
CA SER A 52 -6.34 -5.70 -7.58
C SER A 52 -4.84 -5.78 -7.37
N ALA A 53 -4.08 -4.79 -7.88
CA ALA A 53 -2.65 -4.71 -7.64
C ALA A 53 -2.33 -4.52 -6.15
N ILE A 54 -3.07 -3.68 -5.43
CA ILE A 54 -2.91 -3.49 -3.97
C ILE A 54 -3.12 -4.80 -3.22
N VAL A 55 -4.19 -5.54 -3.55
CA VAL A 55 -4.47 -6.87 -2.97
C VAL A 55 -3.34 -7.86 -3.26
N ASN A 56 -2.83 -7.87 -4.49
CA ASN A 56 -1.74 -8.75 -4.90
C ASN A 56 -0.45 -8.46 -4.13
N VAL A 57 -0.10 -7.19 -3.90
CA VAL A 57 1.05 -6.84 -3.07
C VAL A 57 0.88 -7.35 -1.63
N ARG A 58 -0.27 -7.10 -0.99
CA ARG A 58 -0.54 -7.62 0.36
C ARG A 58 -0.42 -9.14 0.41
N ARG A 59 -1.00 -9.84 -0.58
CA ARG A 59 -0.93 -11.30 -0.68
C ARG A 59 0.52 -11.77 -0.80
N TRP A 60 1.32 -11.15 -1.66
CA TRP A 60 2.73 -11.47 -1.83
C TRP A 60 3.49 -11.37 -0.51
N PHE A 61 3.30 -10.28 0.26
CA PHE A 61 3.92 -10.14 1.57
C PHE A 61 3.44 -11.22 2.55
N SER A 62 2.14 -11.55 2.57
CA SER A 62 1.64 -12.62 3.45
C SER A 62 2.24 -14.00 3.14
N GLN A 63 2.57 -14.26 1.89
CA GLN A 63 3.10 -15.54 1.43
C GLN A 63 4.62 -15.62 1.58
N ASN A 64 5.34 -14.54 1.26
CA ASN A 64 6.79 -14.55 1.18
C ASN A 64 7.44 -13.99 2.45
N LEU A 65 6.84 -12.97 3.07
CA LEU A 65 7.39 -12.23 4.20
C LEU A 65 6.32 -11.95 5.28
N PRO A 66 5.75 -13.00 5.92
CA PRO A 66 4.61 -12.86 6.83
C PRO A 66 4.80 -11.78 7.91
N LYS A 67 6.02 -11.65 8.45
CA LYS A 67 6.38 -10.66 9.48
C LYS A 67 6.13 -9.20 9.07
N LEU A 68 6.27 -8.88 7.78
CA LEU A 68 6.08 -7.52 7.24
C LEU A 68 4.64 -7.27 6.75
N THR A 69 3.78 -8.28 6.75
CA THR A 69 2.38 -8.17 6.26
C THR A 69 1.58 -7.15 7.05
N GLY A 70 1.81 -7.06 8.36
CA GLY A 70 1.16 -6.07 9.22
C GLY A 70 1.51 -4.65 8.82
N ALA A 71 2.80 -4.36 8.57
CA ALA A 71 3.27 -3.05 8.14
C ALA A 71 2.67 -2.64 6.78
N VAL A 72 2.66 -3.56 5.82
CA VAL A 72 2.05 -3.33 4.50
C VAL A 72 0.55 -3.09 4.63
N THR A 73 -0.14 -3.90 5.42
CA THR A 73 -1.59 -3.76 5.66
C THR A 73 -1.89 -2.41 6.32
N SER A 74 -1.07 -1.96 7.28
CA SER A 74 -1.21 -0.67 7.94
C SER A 74 -1.09 0.51 6.97
N VAL A 75 -0.22 0.43 5.96
CA VAL A 75 -0.14 1.46 4.91
C VAL A 75 -1.40 1.44 4.05
N ILE A 76 -1.86 0.25 3.64
CA ILE A 76 -3.04 0.08 2.80
C ILE A 76 -4.27 0.68 3.48
N ILE A 77 -4.55 0.31 4.74
CA ILE A 77 -5.75 0.77 5.45
C ILE A 77 -5.62 2.18 6.05
N HIS A 78 -4.50 2.87 5.82
CA HIS A 78 -4.31 4.21 6.35
C HIS A 78 -5.37 5.17 5.79
N PRO A 79 -5.94 6.09 6.59
CA PRO A 79 -7.02 6.98 6.15
C PRO A 79 -6.71 7.78 4.87
N VAL A 80 -5.44 8.12 4.66
CA VAL A 80 -5.00 8.82 3.44
C VAL A 80 -5.24 8.01 2.17
N VAL A 81 -5.08 6.68 2.22
CA VAL A 81 -5.32 5.79 1.09
C VAL A 81 -6.82 5.69 0.82
N GLY A 82 -7.64 5.55 1.88
CA GLY A 82 -9.10 5.61 1.79
C GLY A 82 -9.58 6.89 1.09
N LYS A 83 -9.08 8.06 1.52
CA LYS A 83 -9.37 9.34 0.88
C LYS A 83 -9.00 9.36 -0.60
N ILE A 84 -7.80 8.89 -0.97
CA ILE A 84 -7.34 8.84 -2.36
C ILE A 84 -8.27 7.98 -3.21
N VAL A 85 -8.65 6.80 -2.72
CA VAL A 85 -9.57 5.90 -3.42
C VAL A 85 -10.96 6.51 -3.54
N GLU A 86 -11.48 7.14 -2.49
CA GLU A 86 -12.77 7.86 -2.51
C GLU A 86 -12.78 8.99 -3.54
N ALA A 87 -11.70 9.77 -3.60
CA ALA A 87 -11.57 10.85 -4.58
C ALA A 87 -11.52 10.35 -6.03
N ALA A 88 -11.06 9.11 -6.25
CA ALA A 88 -11.05 8.47 -7.56
C ALA A 88 -12.41 7.84 -7.95
N GLY A 89 -13.32 7.63 -6.99
CA GLY A 89 -14.70 7.27 -7.25
C GLY A 89 -15.35 6.36 -6.20
N ALA A 90 -16.66 6.56 -5.98
CA ALA A 90 -17.44 5.84 -4.96
C ALA A 90 -17.47 4.31 -5.14
N MET A 91 -17.45 3.83 -6.40
CA MET A 91 -17.40 2.39 -6.69
C MET A 91 -16.06 1.77 -6.24
N LEU A 92 -14.95 2.44 -6.52
CA LEU A 92 -13.62 2.01 -6.07
C LEU A 92 -13.51 2.01 -4.55
N ALA A 93 -14.04 3.05 -3.89
CA ALA A 93 -14.09 3.10 -2.45
C ALA A 93 -14.90 1.92 -1.87
N THR A 94 -16.00 1.55 -2.51
CA THR A 94 -16.79 0.39 -2.09
C THR A 94 -16.02 -0.91 -2.24
N ASP A 95 -15.33 -1.12 -3.36
CA ASP A 95 -14.51 -2.32 -3.58
C ASP A 95 -13.33 -2.37 -2.60
N PHE A 96 -12.65 -1.25 -2.39
CA PHE A 96 -11.55 -1.15 -1.44
C PHE A 96 -11.98 -1.52 -0.01
N ARG A 97 -13.10 -0.98 0.47
CA ARG A 97 -13.66 -1.30 1.78
C ARG A 97 -14.02 -2.78 1.92
N ARG A 98 -14.57 -3.40 0.87
CA ARG A 98 -14.86 -4.84 0.85
C ARG A 98 -13.61 -5.69 1.05
N TRP A 99 -12.49 -5.28 0.48
CA TRP A 99 -11.23 -6.02 0.58
C TRP A 99 -10.47 -5.82 1.90
N PHE A 100 -10.60 -4.64 2.53
CA PHE A 100 -9.67 -4.25 3.61
C PHE A 100 -10.30 -3.73 4.91
N GLU A 101 -11.56 -3.29 4.93
CA GLU A 101 -12.19 -2.77 6.16
C GLU A 101 -13.08 -3.79 6.88
N ARG A 102 -13.35 -4.96 6.28
CA ARG A 102 -14.15 -6.04 6.89
C ARG A 102 -13.31 -7.19 7.48
N SER A 103 -11.99 -7.02 7.62
CA SER A 103 -11.05 -8.05 8.08
C SER A 103 -10.51 -7.75 9.47
#